data_AF-A0A2V8HPD6-F1
#
_entry.id   AF-A0A2V8HPD6-F1
#
_cell.length_a   1.000
_cell.length_b   1.000
_cell.length_c   1.000
_cell.angle_alpha   90.00
_cell.angle_beta   90.00
_cell.angle_gamma   90.00
#
_symmetry.space_group_name_H-M   'P 1'
#
loop_
_entity.id
_entity.type
_entity.pdbx_description
1 polymer ?
#
loop_
_entity_poly.entity_id
_entity_poly.type
_entity_poly.pdbx_seq_one_letter_code
_entity_poly.pdbx_strand_id
1 'polypeptide(L)' 'MSFFQKLFSRKSQPRQRIRICVECGMPVAEHKDWCSILRTQREYERKAAASQTASREPA' A
#
# COMPACT_ATOMS: atom_id res chain seq x y z
N MET A 1 -34.43 -14.30 -28.12
CA MET A 1 -34.30 -13.53 -26.86
C MET A 1 -32.85 -13.56 -26.37
N SER A 2 -31.97 -12.68 -26.88
CA SER A 2 -30.58 -12.54 -26.36
C SER A 2 -29.80 -11.33 -26.90
N PHE A 3 -30.31 -10.65 -27.92
CA PHE A 3 -29.63 -9.47 -28.49
C PHE A 3 -29.66 -8.23 -27.58
N PHE A 4 -30.69 -8.07 -26.74
CA PHE A 4 -30.79 -6.94 -25.81
C PHE A 4 -29.89 -7.04 -24.56
N GLN A 5 -29.41 -8.25 -24.20
CA GLN A 5 -28.53 -8.45 -23.04
C GLN A 5 -27.10 -7.92 -23.27
N LYS A 6 -26.61 -7.92 -24.52
CA LYS A 6 -25.25 -7.45 -24.85
C LYS A 6 -25.12 -5.92 -24.83
N LEU A 7 -26.20 -5.15 -24.98
CA LEU A 7 -26.16 -3.69 -24.87
C LEU A 7 -26.10 -3.19 -23.41
N PHE A 8 -26.67 -3.92 -22.47
CA PHE A 8 -26.67 -3.54 -21.04
C PHE A 8 -25.50 -4.14 -20.23
N SER A 9 -24.71 -5.04 -20.81
CA SER A 9 -23.54 -5.64 -20.16
C SER A 9 -22.27 -4.80 -20.25
N ARG A 10 -22.40 -3.48 -20.41
CA ARG A 10 -21.27 -2.54 -20.29
C ARG A 10 -21.06 -2.18 -18.82
N LYS A 11 -20.88 -3.19 -17.97
CA LYS A 11 -20.41 -2.97 -16.60
C LYS A 11 -18.96 -2.52 -16.68
N SER A 12 -18.75 -1.21 -16.78
CA SER A 12 -17.42 -0.62 -16.60
C SER A 12 -16.90 -1.11 -15.26
N GLN A 13 -15.85 -1.93 -15.26
CA GLN A 13 -15.26 -2.37 -14.01
C GLN A 13 -14.93 -1.14 -13.16
N PRO A 14 -15.29 -1.12 -11.86
CA PRO A 14 -15.04 0.02 -11.02
C PRO A 14 -13.54 0.30 -11.05
N ARG A 15 -13.17 1.49 -11.53
CA ARG A 15 -11.77 1.91 -11.62
C ARG A 15 -11.17 1.81 -10.22
N GLN A 16 -10.16 0.97 -10.04
CA GLN A 16 -9.50 0.86 -8.74
C GLN A 16 -8.84 2.19 -8.41
N ARG A 17 -9.17 2.73 -7.23
CA ARG A 17 -8.58 3.97 -6.74
C ARG A 17 -7.18 3.66 -6.23
N ILE A 18 -6.17 4.05 -7.00
CA ILE A 18 -4.78 3.90 -6.60
C ILE A 18 -4.45 5.07 -5.67
N ARG A 19 -4.00 4.76 -4.45
CA ARG A 19 -3.49 5.78 -3.52
C ARG A 19 -2.08 6.14 -3.96
N ILE A 20 -1.86 7.42 -4.25
CA ILE A 20 -0.58 7.96 -4.69
C ILE A 20 0.08 8.67 -3.50
N CYS A 21 1.39 8.49 -3.33
CA CYS A 21 2.16 9.26 -2.37
C CYS A 21 2.39 10.68 -2.89
N VAL A 22 2.05 11.68 -2.08
CA VAL A 22 2.18 13.11 -2.42
C VAL A 22 3.63 13.55 -2.63
N GLU A 23 4.58 12.92 -1.96
CA GLU A 23 6.02 13.21 -2.09
C GLU A 23 6.66 12.51 -3.28
N CYS A 24 6.13 11.35 -3.65
CA CYS A 24 6.77 10.40 -4.56
C CYS A 24 6.13 10.42 -5.96
N GLY A 25 4.86 10.83 -6.05
CA GLY A 25 4.05 10.72 -7.26
C GLY A 25 3.71 9.28 -7.68
N MET A 26 4.16 8.26 -6.92
CA MET A 26 3.99 6.84 -7.23
C MET A 26 2.92 6.17 -6.36
N PRO A 27 2.32 5.05 -6.82
CA PRO A 27 1.41 4.25 -6.02
C PRO A 27 2.04 3.83 -4.69
N VAL A 28 1.28 3.93 -3.59
CA VAL A 28 1.74 3.52 -2.25
C VAL A 28 2.16 2.04 -2.22
N ALA A 29 1.51 1.20 -3.04
CA ALA A 29 1.86 -0.22 -3.18
C ALA A 29 3.25 -0.46 -3.80
N GLU A 30 3.80 0.52 -4.52
CA GLU A 30 5.10 0.43 -5.20
C GLU A 30 6.12 1.41 -4.60
N HIS A 31 5.99 1.76 -3.32
CA HIS A 31 6.98 2.61 -2.66
C HIS A 31 8.38 1.99 -2.74
N LYS A 32 9.22 2.58 -3.60
CA LYS A 32 10.66 2.30 -3.69
C LYS A 32 11.41 2.94 -2.50
N ASP A 33 12.64 2.48 -2.27
CA ASP A 33 13.48 2.84 -1.10
C ASP A 33 13.87 4.33 -0.99
N TRP A 34 13.59 5.14 -2.01
CA TRP A 34 13.84 6.59 -2.02
C TRP A 34 12.66 7.42 -1.49
N CYS A 35 11.50 6.81 -1.23
CA CYS A 35 10.37 7.48 -0.59
C CYS A 35 10.72 7.89 0.85
N SER A 36 10.66 9.19 1.15
CA SER A 36 10.97 9.76 2.47
C SER A 36 10.11 9.15 3.58
N ILE A 37 8.80 8.98 3.34
CA ILE A 37 7.86 8.39 4.28
C ILE A 37 8.16 6.90 4.56
N LEU A 38 8.50 6.13 3.52
CA LEU A 38 8.86 4.72 3.69
C LEU A 38 10.14 4.58 4.51
N ARG A 39 11.13 5.44 4.25
CA ARG A 39 12.37 5.49 5.01
C ARG A 39 12.08 5.77 6.49
N THR A 40 11.25 6.76 6.78
CA THR A 40 10.84 7.09 8.15
C THR A 40 10.07 5.94 8.82
N GLN A 41 9.12 5.29 8.12
CA GLN A 41 8.42 4.12 8.68
C GLN A 41 9.38 2.99 9.03
N ARG A 42 10.31 2.65 8.14
CA ARG A 42 11.32 1.61 8.40
C ARG A 42 12.23 1.98 9.57
N GLU A 43 12.57 3.24 9.74
CA GLU A 43 13.33 3.69 10.91
C GLU A 43 12.54 3.50 12.22
N TYR A 44 11.25 3.80 12.23
CA TYR A 44 10.38 3.56 13.38
C TYR A 44 10.22 2.06 13.67
N GLU A 45 9.99 1.24 12.65
CA GLU A 45 9.89 -0.22 12.80
C GLU A 45 11.18 -0.83 13.37
N ARG A 46 12.35 -0.38 12.89
CA ARG A 46 13.65 -0.81 13.44
C ARG A 46 13.81 -0.43 14.90
N LYS A 47 13.43 0.80 15.28
CA LYS A 47 13.45 1.25 16.67
C LYS A 47 12.50 0.42 17.53
N ALA A 48 11.28 0.14 17.04
CA ALA A 48 10.29 -0.67 17.73
C ALA A 48 10.75 -2.13 17.90
N ALA A 49 11.41 -2.71 16.89
CA ALA A 49 11.99 -4.06 16.96
C ALA A 49 13.13 -4.11 17.99
N ALA A 50 14.02 -3.12 18.01
CA ALA A 50 15.11 -3.02 18.99
C ALA A 50 14.60 -2.88 20.43
N SER A 51 13.51 -2.13 20.65
CA SER A 51 12.88 -2.04 21.97
C SER A 51 12.22 -3.36 22.38
N GLN A 52 11.64 -4.11 21.43
CA GLN A 52 10.99 -5.39 21.71
C GLN A 52 11.99 -6.50 22.07
N THR A 53 13.16 -6.54 21.41
CA THR A 53 14.22 -7.49 21.76
C THR A 53 14.84 -7.18 23.14
N ALA A 54 14.98 -5.91 23.52
CA ALA A 54 15.46 -5.54 24.86
C ALA A 54 14.50 -5.96 25.99
N SER A 55 13.19 -6.01 25.72
CA SER A 55 12.19 -6.48 26.69
C SER A 55 12.03 -8.00 26.78
N ARG A 56 12.70 -8.77 25.91
CA ARG A 56 12.57 -10.23 25.83
C ARG A 56 13.88 -10.91 26.27
N GLU A 57 14.39 -10.53 27.43
CA GLU A 57 15.46 -11.26 28.12
C GLU A 57 14.82 -12.44 28.88
N PRO A 58 15.07 -13.71 28.47
CA PRO A 58 14.63 -14.87 29.24
C PRO A 58 15.63 -15.11 30.38
N ALA A 59 15.11 -15.18 31.60
CA ALA A 59 15.83 -15.58 32.81
C ALA A 59 16.33 -17.02 32.77
#